data_AF-A0A7W0ZZ21-F1
#
_entry.id   AF-A0A7W0ZZ21-F1
#
_cell.length_a   1.000
_cell.length_b   1.000
_cell.length_c   1.000
_cell.angle_alpha   90.00
_cell.angle_beta   90.00
_cell.angle_gamma   90.00
#
_symmetry.space_group_name_H-M   'P 1'
#
loop_
_entity.id
_entity.type
_entity.pdbx_description
1 polymer ?
#
loop_
_entity_poly.entity_id
_entity_poly.type
_entity_poly.pdbx_seq_one_letter_code
_entity_poly.pdbx_strand_id
1 'polypeptide(L)'
;MPLREAAWTLQLHLAMIRRILVVAVALLAADVRLAHADTRVTVRLGMLPLNLEASADTPMFGARVERMIDTYNNAAAARDRANGGMTARINAGDLGVTETLFVVAPGLELGSGGTYFFRLDVPVGVADNLTSVGVGVYPINLQVAVRRSAVLYASLGGSGSWLDRPGAGDIGALVTARAAGGIRIARHVVFEIGYNAFVLGGSYNKGRLDEMTDGMRLVEPRQAVSAGEARGIVDASLGLAF
;
A
#
# COMPACT_ATOMS: atom_id res chain seq x y z
N MET A 1 -24.16 -2.91 18.86
CA MET A 1 -24.08 -3.56 17.54
C MET A 1 -22.74 -3.38 16.79
N PRO A 2 -22.05 -2.23 16.78
CA PRO A 2 -20.88 -2.02 15.90
C PRO A 2 -19.63 -2.86 16.26
N LEU A 3 -19.49 -3.31 17.51
CA LEU A 3 -18.33 -4.08 17.96
C LEU A 3 -18.27 -5.50 17.37
N ARG A 4 -19.41 -6.12 17.04
CA ARG A 4 -19.44 -7.47 16.47
C ARG A 4 -19.04 -7.49 15.00
N GLU A 5 -19.42 -6.47 14.24
CA GLU A 5 -19.04 -6.32 12.83
C GLU A 5 -17.55 -6.02 12.70
N ALA A 6 -16.99 -5.13 13.52
CA ALA A 6 -15.56 -4.86 13.54
C ALA A 6 -14.71 -6.11 13.87
N ALA A 7 -15.15 -6.91 14.84
CA ALA A 7 -14.45 -8.15 15.21
C ALA A 7 -14.48 -9.20 14.10
N TRP A 8 -15.60 -9.32 13.39
CA TRP A 8 -15.75 -10.27 12.28
C TRP A 8 -14.89 -9.86 11.07
N THR A 9 -14.90 -8.58 10.72
CA THR A 9 -14.06 -8.03 9.65
C THR A 9 -12.58 -8.22 9.96
N LEU A 10 -12.16 -7.96 11.20
CA LEU A 10 -10.77 -8.20 11.64
C LEU A 10 -10.37 -9.68 11.50
N GLN A 11 -11.24 -10.62 11.93
CA GLN A 11 -10.98 -12.05 11.81
C GLN A 11 -10.81 -12.49 10.35
N LEU A 12 -11.61 -11.93 9.44
CA LEU A 12 -11.52 -12.22 8.01
C LEU A 12 -10.21 -11.72 7.40
N HIS A 13 -9.79 -10.49 7.72
CA HIS A 13 -8.50 -9.95 7.28
C HIS A 13 -7.35 -10.77 7.84
N LEU A 14 -7.39 -11.15 9.12
CA LEU A 14 -6.38 -12.02 9.73
C LEU A 14 -6.33 -13.40 9.08
N ALA A 15 -7.47 -14.01 8.76
CA ALA A 15 -7.52 -15.29 8.08
C ALA A 15 -6.96 -15.20 6.65
N MET A 16 -7.26 -14.13 5.93
CA MET A 16 -6.73 -13.86 4.59
C MET A 16 -5.22 -13.62 4.62
N ILE A 17 -4.74 -12.73 5.49
CA ILE A 17 -3.30 -12.46 5.71
C ILE A 17 -2.59 -13.77 6.04
N ARG A 18 -3.15 -14.57 6.96
CA ARG A 18 -2.56 -15.88 7.32
C ARG A 18 -2.44 -16.80 6.11
N ARG A 19 -3.45 -16.88 5.24
CA ARG A 19 -3.40 -17.72 4.04
C ARG A 19 -2.35 -17.22 3.05
N ILE A 20 -2.33 -15.91 2.79
CA ILE A 20 -1.35 -15.32 1.87
C ILE A 20 0.07 -15.52 2.41
N LEU A 21 0.28 -15.30 3.71
CA LEU A 21 1.58 -15.50 4.35
C LEU A 21 2.00 -16.96 4.27
N VAL A 22 1.10 -17.91 4.54
CA VAL A 22 1.39 -19.35 4.42
C VAL A 22 1.76 -19.71 2.98
N VAL A 23 1.06 -19.19 1.98
CA VAL A 23 1.36 -19.46 0.56
C VAL A 23 2.69 -18.82 0.17
N ALA A 24 2.94 -17.56 0.53
CA ALA A 24 4.19 -16.89 0.22
C ALA A 24 5.39 -17.58 0.89
N VAL A 25 5.26 -17.95 2.18
CA VAL A 25 6.28 -18.71 2.90
C VAL A 25 6.46 -20.11 2.31
N ALA A 26 5.38 -20.79 1.91
CA ALA A 26 5.48 -22.11 1.28
C ALA A 26 6.17 -22.04 -0.08
N LEU A 27 5.88 -21.03 -0.89
CA LEU A 27 6.54 -20.78 -2.18
C LEU A 27 8.02 -20.47 -1.99
N LEU A 28 8.35 -19.59 -1.04
CA LEU A 28 9.74 -19.26 -0.71
C LEU A 28 10.47 -20.48 -0.15
N ALA A 29 9.85 -21.27 0.73
CA ALA A 29 10.43 -22.46 1.34
C ALA A 29 10.63 -23.62 0.36
N ALA A 30 9.78 -23.75 -0.67
CA ALA A 30 9.94 -24.75 -1.72
C ALA A 30 11.25 -24.53 -2.52
N ASP A 31 11.66 -23.26 -2.69
CA ASP A 31 12.89 -22.88 -3.39
C ASP A 31 14.16 -22.92 -2.53
N VAL A 32 14.05 -22.93 -1.19
CA VAL A 32 15.23 -22.99 -0.29
C VAL A 32 16.09 -24.23 -0.53
N ARG A 33 15.51 -25.32 -1.07
CA ARG A 33 16.28 -26.55 -1.39
C ARG A 33 17.26 -26.37 -2.56
N LEU A 34 17.09 -25.33 -3.38
CA LEU A 34 17.98 -24.97 -4.49
C LEU A 34 18.88 -23.76 -4.17
N ALA A 35 18.68 -23.16 -3.00
CA ALA A 35 19.28 -21.89 -2.65
C ALA A 35 20.78 -22.05 -2.34
N HIS A 36 21.61 -21.22 -3.00
CA HIS A 36 23.04 -21.12 -2.71
C HIS A 36 23.27 -20.62 -1.27
N ALA A 37 24.44 -20.90 -0.72
CA ALA A 37 24.83 -20.57 0.66
C ALA A 37 24.65 -19.09 1.06
N ASP A 38 24.49 -18.18 0.09
CA ASP A 38 24.32 -16.75 0.29
C ASP A 38 22.87 -16.25 0.15
N THR A 39 21.89 -17.16 0.14
CA THR A 39 20.47 -16.82 0.07
C THR A 39 19.84 -16.73 1.45
N ARG A 40 18.99 -15.72 1.69
CA ARG A 40 18.21 -15.60 2.94
C ARG A 40 16.75 -15.34 2.66
N VAL A 41 15.89 -15.86 3.52
CA VAL A 41 14.46 -15.52 3.52
C VAL A 41 14.25 -14.38 4.50
N THR A 42 13.48 -13.38 4.08
CA THR A 42 13.16 -12.23 4.92
C THR A 42 11.67 -12.02 5.03
N VAL A 43 11.23 -11.42 6.12
CA VAL A 43 9.87 -10.92 6.29
C VAL A 43 9.97 -9.52 6.85
N ARG A 44 9.40 -8.54 6.14
CA ARG A 44 9.36 -7.15 6.56
C ARG A 44 7.94 -6.73 6.90
N LEU A 45 7.78 -6.02 8.00
CA LEU A 45 6.53 -5.42 8.45
C LEU A 45 6.72 -3.91 8.42
N GLY A 46 5.80 -3.18 7.79
CA GLY A 46 5.88 -1.73 7.69
C GLY A 46 4.51 -1.07 7.67
N MET A 47 4.51 0.24 7.85
CA MET A 47 3.33 1.08 7.63
C MET A 47 3.63 2.03 6.48
N LEU A 48 2.74 2.03 5.49
CA LEU A 48 2.79 2.96 4.37
C LEU A 48 1.60 3.90 4.48
N PRO A 49 1.78 5.12 5.00
CA PRO A 49 0.79 6.16 4.83
C PRO A 49 0.64 6.42 3.33
N LEU A 50 -0.59 6.51 2.87
CA LEU A 50 -0.97 7.02 1.56
C LEU A 50 -1.66 8.34 1.81
N ASN A 51 -1.01 9.43 1.40
CA ASN A 51 -1.63 10.74 1.36
C ASN A 51 -1.96 11.04 -0.10
N LEU A 52 -3.22 10.87 -0.45
CA LEU A 52 -3.71 11.16 -1.78
C LEU A 52 -4.34 12.55 -1.73
N GLU A 53 -3.80 13.45 -2.55
CA GLU A 53 -4.46 14.73 -2.80
C GLU A 53 -5.83 14.42 -3.39
N ALA A 54 -6.91 14.88 -2.76
CA ALA A 54 -8.23 14.59 -3.26
C ALA A 54 -8.62 15.61 -4.31
N SER A 55 -8.78 15.11 -5.53
CA SER A 55 -9.33 15.80 -6.67
C SER A 55 -10.38 14.89 -7.29
N ALA A 56 -11.24 15.44 -8.16
CA ALA A 56 -12.16 14.62 -8.95
C ALA A 56 -11.41 13.55 -9.79
N ASP A 57 -10.15 13.83 -10.14
CA ASP A 57 -9.27 12.96 -10.90
C ASP A 57 -8.48 11.98 -10.01
N THR A 58 -8.62 12.08 -8.68
CA THR A 58 -7.86 11.23 -7.76
C THR A 58 -8.40 9.81 -7.77
N PRO A 59 -7.54 8.81 -8.04
CA PRO A 59 -8.03 7.47 -8.26
C PRO A 59 -8.57 6.84 -7.00
N MET A 60 -9.57 5.97 -7.18
CA MET A 60 -10.36 5.33 -6.12
C MET A 60 -11.17 6.28 -5.24
N PHE A 61 -10.80 7.54 -5.02
CA PHE A 61 -11.46 8.36 -4.01
C PHE A 61 -12.39 9.46 -4.55
N GLY A 62 -12.27 9.87 -5.81
CA GLY A 62 -13.04 10.97 -6.40
C GLY A 62 -14.55 10.92 -6.12
N ALA A 63 -15.24 9.85 -6.53
CA ALA A 63 -16.70 9.74 -6.37
C ALA A 63 -17.17 9.62 -4.89
N ARG A 64 -16.31 9.18 -3.97
CA ARG A 64 -16.63 9.17 -2.54
C ARG A 64 -16.45 10.57 -1.95
N VAL A 65 -15.35 11.23 -2.31
CA VAL A 65 -15.03 12.61 -1.92
C VAL A 65 -16.13 13.56 -2.38
N GLU A 66 -16.56 13.50 -3.65
CA GLU A 66 -17.66 14.31 -4.18
C GLU A 66 -18.96 14.13 -3.39
N ARG A 67 -19.37 12.89 -3.13
CA ARG A 67 -20.58 12.62 -2.33
C ARG A 67 -20.47 13.14 -0.90
N MET A 68 -19.30 13.06 -0.28
CA MET A 68 -19.07 13.60 1.06
C MET A 68 -19.12 15.13 1.05
N ILE A 69 -18.54 15.78 0.04
CA ILE A 69 -18.60 17.24 -0.16
C ILE A 69 -20.04 17.71 -0.33
N ASP A 70 -20.81 17.04 -1.18
CA ASP A 70 -22.20 17.39 -1.43
C ASP A 70 -23.04 17.22 -0.17
N THR A 71 -22.86 16.10 0.54
CA THR A 71 -23.56 15.84 1.80
C THR A 71 -23.23 16.92 2.85
N TYR A 72 -21.95 17.25 3.01
CA TYR A 72 -21.50 18.29 3.94
C TYR A 72 -22.07 19.66 3.56
N ASN A 73 -21.91 20.08 2.30
CA ASN A 73 -22.35 21.38 1.82
C ASN A 73 -23.88 21.53 1.94
N ASN A 74 -24.64 20.47 1.66
CA ASN A 74 -26.09 20.46 1.84
C ASN A 74 -26.49 20.58 3.33
N ALA A 75 -25.79 19.88 4.22
CA ALA A 75 -26.02 19.97 5.66
C ALA A 75 -25.64 21.36 6.21
N ALA A 76 -24.51 21.92 5.79
CA ALA A 76 -24.08 23.27 6.14
C ALA A 76 -25.11 24.31 5.68
N ALA A 77 -25.57 24.23 4.43
CA ALA A 77 -26.60 25.13 3.90
C ALA A 77 -27.94 25.00 4.63
N ALA A 78 -28.31 23.80 5.12
CA ALA A 78 -29.50 23.61 5.95
C ALA A 78 -29.35 24.26 7.33
N ARG A 79 -28.18 24.12 7.95
CA ARG A 79 -27.87 24.73 9.26
C ARG A 79 -27.82 26.25 9.20
N ASP A 80 -27.22 26.79 8.14
CA ASP A 80 -27.13 28.24 7.89
C ASP A 80 -28.51 28.86 7.74
N ARG A 81 -29.40 28.20 6.98
CA ARG A 81 -30.82 28.60 6.87
C ARG A 81 -31.56 28.62 8.21
N ALA A 82 -31.23 27.71 9.12
CA ALA A 82 -31.88 27.61 10.42
C ALA A 82 -31.37 28.64 11.45
N ASN A 83 -30.09 29.06 11.35
CA ASN A 83 -29.44 29.84 12.41
C ASN A 83 -28.90 31.21 11.94
N GLY A 84 -29.13 31.60 10.68
CA GLY A 84 -28.64 32.86 10.11
C GLY A 84 -27.12 32.90 9.92
N GLY A 85 -26.48 31.73 9.76
CA GLY A 85 -25.03 31.61 9.56
C GLY A 85 -24.61 31.71 8.08
N MET A 86 -23.29 31.81 7.86
CA MET A 86 -22.64 31.60 6.55
C MET A 86 -21.43 30.70 6.76
N THR A 87 -21.62 29.41 6.58
CA THR A 87 -20.56 28.42 6.57
C THR A 87 -19.91 28.39 5.19
N ALA A 88 -18.59 28.48 5.12
CA ALA A 88 -17.87 28.34 3.85
C ALA A 88 -18.07 26.92 3.28
N ARG A 89 -18.33 26.84 1.97
CA ARG A 89 -18.38 25.56 1.27
C ARG A 89 -16.99 24.95 1.17
N ILE A 90 -16.93 23.64 1.31
CA ILE A 90 -15.70 22.87 1.07
C ILE A 90 -15.69 22.33 -0.36
N ASN A 91 -14.49 22.08 -0.89
CA ASN A 91 -14.22 21.43 -2.16
C ASN A 91 -13.29 20.21 -1.96
N ALA A 92 -12.92 19.52 -3.04
CA ALA A 92 -12.10 18.30 -2.97
C ALA A 92 -10.71 18.54 -2.37
N GLY A 93 -10.08 19.68 -2.65
CA GLY A 93 -8.79 20.05 -2.09
C GLY A 93 -8.81 20.25 -0.57
N ASP A 94 -9.99 20.45 0.02
CA ASP A 94 -10.16 20.58 1.47
C ASP A 94 -10.22 19.21 2.19
N LEU A 95 -10.35 18.11 1.44
CA LEU A 95 -10.48 16.75 1.97
C LEU A 95 -9.25 15.92 1.65
N GLY A 96 -8.21 15.96 2.48
CA GLY A 96 -7.11 14.99 2.36
C GLY A 96 -7.61 13.56 2.56
N VAL A 97 -7.38 12.68 1.59
CA VAL A 97 -7.57 11.23 1.81
C VAL A 97 -6.26 10.67 2.33
N THR A 98 -6.24 10.43 3.64
CA THR A 98 -5.14 9.74 4.31
C THR A 98 -5.58 8.33 4.66
N GLU A 99 -4.96 7.33 4.05
CA GLU A 99 -5.15 5.92 4.39
C GLU A 99 -3.80 5.32 4.77
N THR A 100 -3.75 4.45 5.77
CA THR A 100 -2.48 3.83 6.20
C THR A 100 -2.54 2.35 5.94
N LEU A 101 -1.68 1.86 5.03
CA LEU A 101 -1.56 0.44 4.77
C LEU A 101 -0.58 -0.18 5.75
N PHE A 102 -1.03 -1.20 6.45
CA PHE A 102 -0.14 -2.14 7.10
C PHE A 102 0.37 -3.12 6.04
N VAL A 103 1.69 -3.17 5.85
CA VAL A 103 2.33 -3.97 4.80
C VAL A 103 3.15 -5.09 5.41
N VAL A 104 2.91 -6.30 4.93
CA VAL A 104 3.75 -7.48 5.16
C VAL A 104 4.42 -7.85 3.86
N ALA A 105 5.75 -7.81 3.82
CA ALA A 105 6.56 -8.07 2.64
C ALA A 105 7.51 -9.25 2.93
N PRO A 106 7.08 -10.50 2.75
CA PRO A 106 7.99 -11.62 2.62
C PRO A 106 8.90 -11.41 1.41
N GLY A 107 10.16 -11.80 1.53
CA GLY A 107 11.16 -11.58 0.50
C GLY A 107 12.33 -12.54 0.55
N LEU A 108 13.20 -12.41 -0.45
CA LEU A 108 14.39 -13.20 -0.67
C LEU A 108 15.58 -12.26 -0.88
N GLU A 109 16.68 -12.50 -0.16
CA GLU A 109 17.96 -11.83 -0.38
C GLU A 109 18.94 -12.79 -1.06
N LEU A 110 19.55 -12.37 -2.16
CA LEU A 110 20.57 -13.11 -2.91
C LEU A 110 21.92 -12.40 -2.76
N GLY A 111 22.97 -13.13 -2.37
CA GLY A 111 24.30 -12.56 -2.15
C GLY A 111 24.50 -11.96 -0.76
N SER A 112 23.66 -12.35 0.21
CA SER A 112 23.62 -11.77 1.57
C SER A 112 24.90 -11.97 2.42
N GLY A 113 25.85 -12.77 1.92
CA GLY A 113 27.19 -12.94 2.49
C GLY A 113 28.19 -11.84 2.12
N GLY A 114 27.93 -11.07 1.07
CA GLY A 114 28.82 -10.01 0.57
C GLY A 114 28.42 -8.59 1.00
N THR A 115 29.16 -7.59 0.50
CA THR A 115 28.82 -6.16 0.67
C THR A 115 27.58 -5.77 -0.12
N TYR A 116 27.30 -6.48 -1.22
CA TYR A 116 26.18 -6.21 -2.13
C TYR A 116 25.23 -7.40 -2.11
N PHE A 117 23.92 -7.13 -2.08
CA PHE A 117 22.91 -8.15 -2.25
C PHE A 117 21.72 -7.64 -3.06
N PHE A 118 21.01 -8.56 -3.69
CA PHE A 118 19.76 -8.30 -4.39
C PHE A 118 18.59 -8.73 -3.50
N ARG A 119 17.49 -7.97 -3.47
CA ARG A 119 16.29 -8.32 -2.71
C ARG A 119 15.04 -8.32 -3.59
N LEU A 120 14.24 -9.37 -3.46
CA LEU A 120 12.91 -9.50 -4.06
C LEU A 120 11.87 -9.60 -2.93
N ASP A 121 10.83 -8.77 -2.97
CA ASP A 121 9.75 -8.75 -1.98
C ASP A 121 8.41 -9.07 -2.65
N VAL A 122 7.46 -9.63 -1.89
CA VAL A 122 6.06 -9.76 -2.27
C VAL A 122 5.21 -8.97 -1.27
N PRO A 123 5.11 -7.63 -1.39
CA PRO A 123 4.36 -6.81 -0.45
C PRO A 123 2.86 -7.13 -0.50
N VAL A 124 2.27 -7.28 0.68
CA VAL A 124 0.84 -7.47 0.90
C VAL A 124 0.38 -6.41 1.89
N GLY A 125 -0.44 -5.47 1.43
CA GLY A 125 -0.95 -4.37 2.22
C GLY A 125 -2.42 -4.55 2.60
N VAL A 126 -2.78 -4.13 3.80
CA VAL A 126 -4.17 -4.07 4.27
C VAL A 126 -4.40 -2.75 5.00
N ALA A 127 -5.51 -2.09 4.67
CA ALA A 127 -6.08 -0.94 5.34
C ALA A 127 -7.60 -1.13 5.49
N ASP A 128 -8.29 -0.17 6.09
CA ASP A 128 -9.73 -0.27 6.37
C ASP A 128 -10.58 -0.47 5.12
N ASN A 129 -10.20 0.16 4.00
CA ASN A 129 -10.96 0.10 2.74
C ASN A 129 -10.06 -0.22 1.54
N LEU A 130 -8.87 -0.76 1.76
CA LEU A 130 -7.90 -0.97 0.69
C LEU A 130 -7.04 -2.19 0.99
N THR A 131 -6.94 -3.09 0.04
CA THR A 131 -5.97 -4.18 0.05
C THR A 131 -4.98 -3.99 -1.08
N SER A 132 -3.76 -4.46 -0.89
CA SER A 132 -2.76 -4.46 -1.94
C SER A 132 -1.95 -5.75 -1.98
N VAL A 133 -1.56 -6.16 -3.18
CA VAL A 133 -0.64 -7.27 -3.41
C VAL A 133 0.28 -6.90 -4.56
N GLY A 134 1.58 -7.08 -4.37
CA GLY A 134 2.55 -6.66 -5.36
C GLY A 134 3.84 -7.45 -5.38
N VAL A 135 4.79 -6.92 -6.15
CA VAL A 135 6.16 -7.41 -6.27
C VAL A 135 7.10 -6.22 -6.13
N GLY A 136 8.10 -6.37 -5.26
CA GLY A 136 9.16 -5.41 -5.02
C GLY A 136 10.51 -5.92 -5.49
N VAL A 137 11.29 -5.07 -6.14
CA VAL A 137 12.64 -5.37 -6.61
C VAL A 137 13.60 -4.31 -6.10
N TYR A 138 14.64 -4.76 -5.41
CA TYR A 138 15.68 -3.92 -4.81
C TYR A 138 17.02 -4.38 -5.33
N PRO A 139 17.48 -3.81 -6.46
CA PRO A 139 18.71 -4.25 -7.09
C PRO A 139 19.97 -3.74 -6.39
N ILE A 140 19.87 -2.62 -5.67
CA ILE A 140 21.01 -1.96 -5.04
C ILE A 140 20.81 -2.03 -3.54
N ASN A 141 21.42 -3.03 -2.91
CA ASN A 141 21.53 -3.09 -1.46
C ASN A 141 23.00 -3.19 -1.07
N LEU A 142 23.42 -2.31 -0.16
CA LEU A 142 24.77 -2.21 0.35
C LEU A 142 24.74 -2.53 1.83
N GLN A 143 25.64 -3.37 2.31
CA GLN A 143 25.76 -3.66 3.73
C GLN A 143 27.22 -3.58 4.19
N VAL A 144 27.45 -2.95 5.33
CA VAL A 144 28.78 -2.74 5.93
C VAL A 144 28.73 -3.23 7.38
N ALA A 145 29.59 -4.20 7.70
CA ALA A 145 29.74 -4.66 9.07
C ALA A 145 30.40 -3.56 9.92
N VAL A 146 29.71 -3.11 10.95
CA VAL A 146 30.24 -2.11 11.91
C VAL A 146 30.76 -2.79 13.17
N ARG A 147 30.10 -3.87 13.57
CA ARG A 147 30.53 -4.75 14.68
C ARG A 147 30.24 -6.19 14.31
N ARG A 148 30.80 -7.14 15.07
CA ARG A 148 30.54 -8.58 14.86
C ARG A 148 29.05 -8.94 14.81
N SER A 149 28.20 -8.18 15.52
CA SER A 149 26.76 -8.39 15.62
C SER A 149 25.92 -7.30 14.94
N ALA A 150 26.53 -6.31 14.27
CA ALA A 150 25.78 -5.19 13.71
C ALA A 150 26.27 -4.84 12.30
N VAL A 151 25.32 -4.76 11.37
CA VAL A 151 25.55 -4.41 9.98
C VAL A 151 24.68 -3.21 9.64
N LEU A 152 25.28 -2.11 9.20
CA LEU A 152 24.53 -1.02 8.60
C LEU A 152 24.26 -1.38 7.15
N TYR A 153 23.09 -1.00 6.64
CA TYR A 153 22.81 -1.22 5.24
C TYR A 153 21.93 -0.12 4.64
N ALA A 154 22.04 0.02 3.33
CA ALA A 154 21.21 0.91 2.52
C ALA A 154 20.58 0.09 1.40
N SER A 155 19.35 0.41 1.05
CA SER A 155 18.60 -0.22 -0.04
C SER A 155 18.01 0.83 -0.95
N LEU A 156 17.99 0.53 -2.24
CA LEU A 156 17.32 1.31 -3.27
C LEU A 156 16.61 0.35 -4.22
N GLY A 157 15.35 0.63 -4.49
CA GLY A 157 14.51 -0.19 -5.34
C GLY A 157 13.12 0.38 -5.52
N GLY A 158 12.18 -0.50 -5.83
CA GLY A 158 10.79 -0.13 -5.97
C GLY A 158 9.86 -1.34 -5.98
N SER A 159 8.57 -1.09 -6.06
CA SER A 159 7.53 -2.13 -6.12
C SER A 159 6.36 -1.70 -6.96
N GLY A 160 5.73 -2.66 -7.64
CA GLY A 160 4.42 -2.52 -8.26
C GLY A 160 3.40 -3.36 -7.50
N SER A 161 2.27 -2.78 -7.12
CA SER A 161 1.19 -3.48 -6.42
C SER A 161 -0.15 -3.25 -7.09
N TRP A 162 -0.96 -4.29 -7.19
CA TRP A 162 -2.39 -4.14 -7.41
C TRP A 162 -3.06 -3.65 -6.14
N LEU A 163 -3.98 -2.72 -6.31
CA LEU A 163 -4.86 -2.20 -5.28
C LEU A 163 -6.28 -2.69 -5.54
N ASP A 164 -6.97 -3.14 -4.49
CA ASP A 164 -8.37 -3.53 -4.54
C ASP A 164 -9.12 -2.86 -3.38
N ARG A 165 -10.31 -2.35 -3.66
CA ARG A 165 -11.24 -1.80 -2.68
C ARG A 165 -12.48 -2.69 -2.58
N PRO A 166 -12.48 -3.64 -1.62
CA PRO A 166 -13.61 -4.52 -1.40
C PRO A 166 -14.89 -3.71 -1.13
N GLY A 167 -15.96 -4.01 -1.87
CA GLY A 167 -17.27 -3.36 -1.72
C GLY A 167 -17.51 -2.13 -2.59
N ALA A 168 -16.46 -1.49 -3.11
CA ALA A 168 -16.62 -0.42 -4.11
C ALA A 168 -16.36 -0.91 -5.55
N GLY A 169 -15.64 -2.03 -5.69
CA GLY A 169 -15.31 -2.62 -6.99
C GLY A 169 -14.21 -1.88 -7.74
N ASP A 170 -13.44 -1.02 -7.06
CA ASP A 170 -12.35 -0.29 -7.69
C ASP A 170 -11.05 -1.09 -7.61
N ILE A 171 -10.38 -1.18 -8.75
CA ILE A 171 -9.09 -1.84 -8.90
C ILE A 171 -8.11 -0.80 -9.44
N GLY A 172 -6.89 -0.77 -8.91
CA GLY A 172 -5.86 0.17 -9.34
C GLY A 172 -4.47 -0.41 -9.24
N ALA A 173 -3.48 0.40 -9.58
CA ALA A 173 -2.08 0.03 -9.47
C ALA A 173 -1.32 1.07 -8.65
N LEU A 174 -0.35 0.62 -7.85
CA LEU A 174 0.56 1.46 -7.09
C LEU A 174 1.98 1.11 -7.48
N VAL A 175 2.71 2.07 -8.04
CA VAL A 175 4.14 1.96 -8.30
C VAL A 175 4.87 2.79 -7.25
N THR A 176 5.85 2.21 -6.58
CA THR A 176 6.63 2.86 -5.53
C THR A 176 8.11 2.77 -5.86
N ALA A 177 8.84 3.87 -5.72
CA ALA A 177 10.29 3.89 -5.62
C ALA A 177 10.65 4.12 -4.14
N ARG A 178 11.58 3.32 -3.60
CA ARG A 178 11.97 3.33 -2.20
C ARG A 178 13.47 3.38 -2.04
N ALA A 179 13.93 4.31 -1.21
CA ALA A 179 15.29 4.32 -0.67
C ALA A 179 15.20 4.14 0.85
N ALA A 180 15.97 3.23 1.43
CA ALA A 180 15.96 3.01 2.88
C ALA A 180 17.35 2.80 3.45
N GLY A 181 17.54 3.23 4.69
CA GLY A 181 18.73 2.98 5.49
C GLY A 181 18.34 2.24 6.76
N GLY A 182 19.19 1.32 7.20
CA GLY A 182 18.86 0.46 8.33
C GLY A 182 20.04 -0.15 9.05
N ILE A 183 19.71 -0.84 10.14
CA ILE A 183 20.65 -1.64 10.90
C ILE A 183 20.11 -3.06 11.04
N ARG A 184 21.00 -4.03 10.85
CA ARG A 184 20.75 -5.45 11.07
C ARG A 184 21.54 -5.89 12.30
N ILE A 185 20.82 -6.39 13.30
CA ILE A 185 21.35 -6.84 14.59
C ILE A 185 21.32 -8.36 14.65
N ALA A 186 22.43 -8.93 15.09
CA ALA A 186 22.65 -10.37 15.23
C ALA A 186 22.37 -11.17 13.95
N ARG A 187 22.46 -10.55 12.77
CA ARG A 187 22.14 -11.12 11.43
C ARG A 187 20.66 -11.43 11.16
N HIS A 188 19.77 -11.32 12.15
CA HIS A 188 18.37 -11.73 12.00
C HIS A 188 17.42 -10.54 12.06
N VAL A 189 17.59 -9.62 13.01
CA VAL A 189 16.64 -8.53 13.22
C VAL A 189 17.08 -7.31 12.42
N VAL A 190 16.15 -6.75 11.67
CA VAL A 190 16.41 -5.66 10.74
C VAL A 190 15.50 -4.49 11.07
N PHE A 191 16.08 -3.31 11.28
CA PHE A 191 15.32 -2.07 11.40
C PHE A 191 15.65 -1.18 10.20
N GLU A 192 14.63 -0.74 9.47
CA GLU A 192 14.78 0.17 8.34
C GLU A 192 13.94 1.43 8.55
N ILE A 193 14.50 2.56 8.14
CA ILE A 193 13.76 3.80 7.87
C ILE A 193 13.88 4.07 6.38
N GLY A 194 12.74 4.18 5.71
CA GLY A 194 12.64 4.36 4.27
C GLY A 194 11.98 5.67 3.90
N TYR A 195 12.28 6.14 2.70
CA TYR A 195 11.55 7.17 2.00
C TYR A 195 10.96 6.58 0.73
N ASN A 196 9.65 6.76 0.55
CA ASN A 196 8.91 6.27 -0.60
C ASN A 196 8.41 7.43 -1.44
N ALA A 197 8.64 7.36 -2.74
CA ALA A 197 7.90 8.13 -3.74
C ALA A 197 6.99 7.16 -4.48
N PHE A 198 5.71 7.48 -4.66
CA PHE A 198 4.80 6.56 -5.33
C PHE A 198 3.87 7.26 -6.31
N VAL A 199 3.49 6.51 -7.33
CA VAL A 199 2.53 6.91 -8.34
C VAL A 199 1.40 5.90 -8.30
N LEU A 200 0.18 6.39 -8.14
CA LEU A 200 -1.00 5.57 -8.20
C LEU A 200 -1.48 5.56 -9.65
N GLY A 201 -1.18 4.47 -10.34
CA GLY A 201 -1.59 4.20 -11.70
C GLY A 201 -3.10 3.98 -11.80
N GLY A 202 -3.63 4.20 -13.00
CA GLY A 202 -5.03 4.07 -13.40
C GLY A 202 -5.88 3.17 -12.48
N SER A 203 -6.83 3.76 -11.75
CA SER A 203 -7.89 3.00 -11.08
C SER A 203 -9.13 2.93 -11.96
N TYR A 204 -9.80 1.79 -11.97
CA TYR A 204 -11.07 1.60 -12.64
C TYR A 204 -12.09 0.91 -11.75
N ASN A 205 -13.36 1.30 -11.91
CA ASN A 205 -14.47 0.66 -11.23
C ASN A 205 -14.97 -0.52 -12.08
N LYS A 206 -14.73 -1.74 -11.62
CA LYS A 206 -15.10 -2.97 -12.31
C LYS A 206 -16.61 -3.07 -12.54
N GLY A 207 -17.42 -2.74 -11.53
CA GLY A 207 -18.89 -2.80 -11.68
C GLY A 207 -19.40 -1.85 -12.76
N ARG A 208 -18.85 -0.64 -12.83
CA ARG A 208 -19.17 0.33 -13.88
C ARG A 208 -18.67 -0.11 -15.25
N LEU A 209 -17.50 -0.77 -15.33
CA LEU A 209 -16.99 -1.33 -16.57
C LEU A 209 -17.87 -2.48 -17.07
N ASP A 210 -18.35 -3.34 -16.18
CA ASP A 210 -19.28 -4.43 -16.50
C ASP A 210 -20.62 -3.85 -17.00
N GLU A 211 -21.17 -2.81 -16.34
CA GLU A 211 -22.36 -2.07 -16.80
C GLU A 211 -22.19 -1.44 -18.20
N MET A 212 -21.00 -0.92 -18.51
CA MET A 212 -20.67 -0.37 -19.83
C MET A 212 -20.59 -1.45 -20.92
N THR A 213 -20.26 -2.68 -20.52
CA THR A 213 -20.13 -3.80 -21.45
C THR A 213 -21.49 -4.45 -21.73
N ASP A 214 -22.39 -4.46 -20.73
CA ASP A 214 -23.72 -5.07 -20.81
C ASP A 214 -24.82 -4.13 -21.33
N GLY A 215 -24.67 -2.81 -21.20
CA GLY A 215 -25.60 -1.82 -21.71
C GLY A 215 -24.95 -0.92 -22.75
N MET A 216 -25.56 -0.77 -23.94
CA MET A 216 -25.12 0.12 -25.04
C MET A 216 -25.12 1.63 -24.69
N ARG A 217 -24.73 2.02 -23.48
CA ARG A 217 -24.52 3.40 -23.05
C ARG A 217 -23.05 3.74 -23.23
N LEU A 218 -22.78 4.68 -24.15
CA LEU A 218 -21.47 5.30 -24.30
C LEU A 218 -21.17 6.16 -23.06
N VAL A 219 -20.56 5.55 -22.05
CA VAL A 219 -19.93 6.27 -20.94
C VAL A 219 -18.51 6.64 -21.39
N GLU A 220 -18.12 7.89 -21.24
CA GLU A 220 -16.80 8.33 -21.68
C GLU A 220 -15.69 7.63 -20.85
N PRO A 221 -14.65 7.05 -21.49
CA PRO A 221 -13.61 6.27 -20.80
C PRO A 221 -12.90 7.01 -19.66
N ARG A 222 -12.80 8.35 -19.76
CA ARG A 222 -12.24 9.22 -18.71
C ARG A 222 -13.03 9.19 -17.39
N GLN A 223 -14.29 8.76 -17.41
CA GLN A 223 -15.10 8.58 -16.20
C GLN A 223 -14.83 7.25 -15.48
N ALA A 224 -14.09 6.34 -16.12
CA ALA A 224 -13.78 5.02 -15.60
C ALA A 224 -12.29 4.86 -15.25
N VAL A 225 -11.42 5.78 -15.65
CA VAL A 225 -9.97 5.71 -15.39
C VAL A 225 -9.49 7.00 -14.77
N SER A 226 -8.84 6.90 -13.62
CA SER A 226 -8.24 8.02 -12.88
C SER A 226 -6.79 7.66 -12.53
N ALA A 227 -5.86 8.61 -12.60
CA ALA A 227 -4.47 8.43 -12.15
C ALA A 227 -4.08 9.57 -11.18
N GLY A 228 -3.16 9.30 -10.25
CA GLY A 228 -2.74 10.28 -9.26
C GLY A 228 -1.29 10.10 -8.85
N GLU A 229 -0.62 11.21 -8.54
CA GLU A 229 0.74 11.21 -8.00
C GLU A 229 0.69 11.62 -6.52
N ALA A 230 1.52 11.00 -5.70
CA ALA A 230 1.73 11.45 -4.34
C ALA A 230 3.22 11.40 -3.99
N ARG A 231 3.68 12.36 -3.22
CA ARG A 231 5.10 12.54 -2.96
C ARG A 231 5.45 12.19 -1.52
N GLY A 232 6.53 11.42 -1.41
CA GLY A 232 7.47 11.46 -0.31
C GLY A 232 6.93 11.14 1.07
N ILE A 233 6.83 9.85 1.39
CA ILE A 233 6.38 9.40 2.70
C ILE A 233 7.48 8.58 3.36
N VAL A 234 7.81 8.99 4.59
CA VAL A 234 8.74 8.26 5.45
C VAL A 234 8.02 7.03 5.99
N ASP A 235 8.61 5.86 5.77
CA ASP A 235 8.19 4.60 6.38
C ASP A 235 9.18 4.15 7.44
N ALA A 236 8.67 3.39 8.41
CA ALA A 236 9.48 2.59 9.29
C ALA A 236 9.08 1.13 9.11
N SER A 237 10.08 0.24 9.12
CA SER A 237 9.82 -1.19 9.04
C SER A 237 10.77 -2.03 9.89
N LEU A 238 10.22 -3.16 10.34
CA LEU A 238 10.90 -4.19 11.10
C LEU A 238 10.95 -5.45 10.26
N GLY A 239 12.14 -6.02 10.12
CA GLY A 239 12.38 -7.24 9.36
C GLY A 239 12.98 -8.35 10.20
N LEU A 240 12.71 -9.58 9.80
CA LEU A 240 13.40 -10.78 10.25
C LEU A 240 14.05 -11.47 9.05
N ALA A 241 15.28 -11.93 9.20
CA ALA A 241 16.03 -12.70 8.22
C ALA A 241 16.39 -14.08 8.78
N PHE A 242 16.24 -15.11 7.95
CA PHE A 242 16.47 -16.53 8.27
C PHE A 242 17.38 -17.17 7.22
#